data_AF-A0A2I0L706-F1
#
_entry.id   AF-A0A2I0L706-F1
#
_cell.length_a   1.000
_cell.length_b   1.000
_cell.length_c   1.000
_cell.angle_alpha   90.00
_cell.angle_beta   90.00
_cell.angle_gamma   90.00
#
_symmetry.space_group_name_H-M   'P 1'
#
loop_
_entity.id
_entity.type
_entity.pdbx_description
1 polymer ?
#
loop_
_entity_poly.entity_id
_entity_poly.type
_entity_poly.pdbx_seq_one_letter_code
_entity_poly.pdbx_strand_id
1 'polypeptide(L)'
;MSQHDERNDVGRFLYLEGVEYIMWCTYDVHFYASFALLELFPKIELSIQRDFAKAVLSEDGRRVKFLAEGNWGIRKVRGSVPHDLGTHDPWHEMNAYNIHDTSKWKDLNPKFVLQVYRDFSATGDMAFGVDVWPSVRAAMEYMEQFDRDEDGLIENDGFPDQTYDAWTVHGVSAYCGGLWLAALQAAASMALQLGDRDFAEWCKSTFLRAKPAFEAKLWNGSYFNYDSGSSSNSKSIQADQLAGQWYTFSSGLPSLFDEGKITSTLQKIYDFNVMRVKGGKMGAVNGMHPNGKVDETCMQSREIWTGVTYAVAATMIFAGMEEEGFKTAEGIFTAGWSEEGYG
;
A
#
# COMPACT_ATOMS: atom_id res chain seq x y z
N MET A 1 7.26 25.61 -29.15
CA MET A 1 5.96 24.92 -29.11
C MET A 1 6.21 23.52 -29.64
N SER A 2 6.56 22.58 -28.77
CA SER A 2 6.67 21.18 -29.19
C SER A 2 5.26 20.69 -29.50
N GLN A 3 5.14 19.96 -30.60
CA GLN A 3 4.02 19.05 -30.83
C GLN A 3 4.02 18.05 -29.67
N HIS A 4 3.40 18.38 -28.54
CA HIS A 4 3.03 17.35 -27.58
C HIS A 4 2.04 16.45 -28.30
N ASP A 5 2.41 15.18 -28.32
CA ASP A 5 1.83 14.12 -29.11
C ASP A 5 0.34 13.95 -28.78
N GLU A 6 -0.54 14.62 -29.55
CA GLU A 6 -2.00 14.47 -29.46
C GLU A 6 -2.46 13.01 -29.58
N ARG A 7 -1.59 12.08 -30.06
CA ARG A 7 -1.87 10.64 -30.14
C ARG A 7 -1.71 9.89 -28.81
N ASN A 8 -1.18 10.54 -27.77
CA ASN A 8 -0.99 9.97 -26.44
C ASN A 8 -1.85 10.63 -25.35
N ASP A 9 -2.65 11.64 -25.69
CA ASP A 9 -3.61 12.23 -24.77
C ASP A 9 -4.87 11.35 -24.66
N VAL A 10 -5.03 10.70 -23.50
CA VAL A 10 -6.22 9.90 -23.17
C VAL A 10 -7.24 10.69 -22.33
N GLY A 11 -7.03 12.00 -22.16
CA GLY A 11 -7.79 12.84 -21.24
C GLY A 11 -7.48 12.51 -19.77
N ARG A 12 -8.28 13.07 -18.87
CA ARG A 12 -8.23 12.71 -17.44
C ARG A 12 -9.25 11.61 -17.13
N PHE A 13 -8.93 10.79 -16.16
CA PHE A 13 -9.77 9.66 -15.75
C PHE A 13 -10.03 9.69 -14.25
N LEU A 14 -11.27 9.37 -13.86
CA LEU A 14 -11.68 9.21 -12.46
C LEU A 14 -12.56 7.97 -12.35
N TYR A 15 -12.39 7.22 -11.28
CA TYR A 15 -13.32 6.17 -10.86
C TYR A 15 -13.53 6.24 -9.35
N LEU A 16 -14.68 5.78 -8.87
CA LEU A 16 -15.01 5.82 -7.45
C LEU A 16 -14.36 4.66 -6.70
N GLU A 17 -13.96 4.90 -5.47
CA GLU A 17 -13.63 3.85 -4.51
C GLU A 17 -14.79 2.87 -4.33
N GLY A 18 -16.00 3.40 -4.15
CA GLY A 18 -17.22 2.62 -4.04
C GLY A 18 -18.48 3.50 -4.10
N VAL A 19 -19.64 2.87 -4.01
CA VAL A 19 -20.93 3.60 -4.01
C VAL A 19 -21.23 4.27 -2.66
N GLU A 20 -20.66 3.74 -1.56
CA GLU A 20 -20.81 4.27 -0.20
C GLU A 20 -19.74 5.31 0.12
N TYR A 21 -18.55 5.15 -0.46
CA TYR A 21 -17.40 6.04 -0.33
C TYR A 21 -17.18 6.78 -1.65
N ILE A 22 -17.87 7.91 -1.81
CA ILE A 22 -17.90 8.66 -3.07
C ILE A 22 -16.64 9.52 -3.19
N MET A 23 -15.48 8.90 -3.34
CA MET A 23 -14.18 9.59 -3.48
C MET A 23 -13.51 9.14 -4.77
N TRP A 24 -12.94 10.09 -5.52
CA TRP A 24 -12.33 9.79 -6.80
C TRP A 24 -10.90 9.29 -6.65
N CYS A 25 -10.64 8.12 -7.23
CA CYS A 25 -9.33 7.47 -7.27
C CYS A 25 -8.69 7.35 -5.88
N THR A 26 -9.44 6.93 -4.85
CA THR A 26 -8.88 6.66 -3.53
C THR A 26 -7.64 5.78 -3.64
N TYR A 27 -6.51 6.32 -3.22
CA TYR A 27 -5.22 5.95 -3.77
C TYR A 27 -4.57 4.78 -3.05
N ASP A 28 -4.82 4.69 -1.76
CA ASP A 28 -4.50 3.53 -0.93
C ASP A 28 -5.30 2.28 -1.35
N VAL A 29 -6.50 2.46 -1.93
CA VAL A 29 -7.31 1.38 -2.53
C VAL A 29 -6.89 1.10 -3.98
N HIS A 30 -6.57 2.14 -4.76
CA HIS A 30 -6.04 2.03 -6.12
C HIS A 30 -4.80 1.13 -6.19
N PHE A 31 -3.97 1.11 -5.13
CA PHE A 31 -2.84 0.19 -4.96
C PHE A 31 -3.15 -1.28 -5.27
N TYR A 32 -4.35 -1.75 -4.91
CA TYR A 32 -4.79 -3.13 -5.16
C TYR A 32 -5.48 -3.28 -6.52
N ALA A 33 -6.24 -2.27 -6.97
CA ALA A 33 -7.08 -2.35 -8.16
C ALA A 33 -6.35 -2.01 -9.48
N SER A 34 -5.29 -1.19 -9.42
CA SER A 34 -4.64 -0.58 -10.59
C SER A 34 -3.93 -1.58 -11.51
N PHE A 35 -3.71 -2.82 -11.05
CA PHE A 35 -3.19 -3.90 -11.89
C PHE A 35 -4.04 -4.11 -13.15
N ALA A 36 -5.37 -4.07 -13.04
CA ALA A 36 -6.26 -4.22 -14.18
C ALA A 36 -6.16 -3.04 -15.17
N LEU A 37 -5.97 -1.82 -14.66
CA LEU A 37 -5.78 -0.65 -15.51
C LEU A 37 -4.43 -0.68 -16.22
N LEU A 38 -3.35 -1.04 -15.52
CA LEU A 38 -2.04 -1.19 -16.15
C LEU A 38 -2.06 -2.25 -17.26
N GLU A 39 -2.67 -3.40 -17.01
CA GLU A 39 -2.69 -4.53 -17.96
C GLU A 39 -3.57 -4.25 -19.19
N LEU A 40 -4.74 -3.63 -18.99
CA LEU A 40 -5.74 -3.46 -20.07
C LEU A 40 -5.69 -2.07 -20.71
N PHE A 41 -5.37 -1.04 -19.93
CA PHE A 41 -5.44 0.38 -20.32
C PHE A 41 -4.24 1.19 -19.79
N PRO A 42 -2.99 0.81 -20.12
CA PRO A 42 -1.79 1.39 -19.50
C PRO A 42 -1.70 2.91 -19.64
N LYS A 43 -2.17 3.49 -20.75
CA LYS A 43 -2.18 4.96 -20.92
C LYS A 43 -3.10 5.66 -19.91
N ILE A 44 -4.23 5.04 -19.54
CA ILE A 44 -5.14 5.56 -18.51
C ILE A 44 -4.45 5.51 -17.15
N GLU A 45 -3.84 4.38 -16.80
CA GLU A 45 -3.08 4.23 -15.56
C GLU A 45 -1.98 5.30 -15.44
N LEU A 46 -1.13 5.44 -16.47
CA LEU A 46 -0.07 6.46 -16.49
C LEU A 46 -0.64 7.89 -16.40
N SER A 47 -1.86 8.13 -16.87
CA SER A 47 -2.51 9.44 -16.71
C SER A 47 -2.93 9.69 -15.26
N ILE A 48 -3.49 8.68 -14.57
CA ILE A 48 -3.84 8.77 -13.14
C ILE A 48 -2.57 9.05 -12.33
N GLN A 49 -1.49 8.31 -12.58
CA GLN A 49 -0.21 8.49 -11.91
C GLN A 49 0.36 9.90 -12.10
N ARG A 50 0.24 10.50 -13.30
CA ARG A 50 0.64 11.89 -13.55
C ARG A 50 -0.20 12.89 -12.77
N ASP A 51 -1.49 12.64 -12.58
CA ASP A 51 -2.36 13.51 -11.77
C ASP A 51 -2.00 13.44 -10.29
N PHE A 52 -1.72 12.24 -9.75
CA PHE A 52 -1.20 12.08 -8.38
C PHE A 52 0.19 12.68 -8.21
N ALA A 53 1.08 12.56 -9.20
CA ALA A 53 2.40 13.20 -9.17
C ALA A 53 2.27 14.73 -9.03
N LYS A 54 1.42 15.37 -9.85
CA LYS A 54 1.13 16.81 -9.70
C LYS A 54 0.55 17.14 -8.32
N ALA A 55 -0.34 16.29 -7.82
CA ALA A 55 -0.97 16.47 -6.52
C ALA A 55 0.04 16.41 -5.36
N VAL A 56 1.01 15.49 -5.39
CA VAL A 56 2.09 15.39 -4.39
C VAL A 56 2.84 16.72 -4.26
N LEU A 57 3.15 17.37 -5.38
CA LEU A 57 3.89 18.63 -5.41
C LEU A 57 3.03 19.87 -5.11
N SER A 58 1.71 19.71 -5.00
CA SER A 58 0.77 20.78 -4.70
C SER A 58 0.48 20.91 -3.20
N GLU A 59 0.00 22.09 -2.81
CA GLU A 59 -0.48 22.42 -1.48
C GLU A 59 -1.85 23.08 -1.58
N ASP A 60 -2.76 22.72 -0.68
CA ASP A 60 -4.02 23.42 -0.46
C ASP A 60 -4.11 23.83 1.01
N GLY A 61 -3.83 25.11 1.26
CA GLY A 61 -3.81 25.73 2.58
C GLY A 61 -5.18 25.87 3.27
N ARG A 62 -6.30 25.51 2.61
CA ARG A 62 -7.63 25.56 3.24
C ARG A 62 -7.64 24.67 4.49
N ARG A 63 -8.30 25.16 5.54
CA ARG A 63 -8.43 24.42 6.80
C ARG A 63 -9.60 23.45 6.75
N VAL A 64 -9.36 22.21 7.15
CA VAL A 64 -10.37 21.16 7.29
C VAL A 64 -10.38 20.64 8.71
N LYS A 65 -11.55 20.20 9.17
CA LYS A 65 -11.71 19.53 10.46
C LYS A 65 -11.62 18.03 10.23
N PHE A 66 -10.75 17.36 10.97
CA PHE A 66 -10.68 15.89 10.97
C PHE A 66 -11.68 15.34 11.98
N LEU A 67 -12.51 14.38 11.53
CA LEU A 67 -13.69 13.96 12.28
C LEU A 67 -13.33 13.10 13.50
N ALA A 68 -12.33 12.22 13.38
CA ALA A 68 -11.95 11.30 14.44
C ALA A 68 -11.27 12.01 15.62
N GLU A 69 -10.31 12.88 15.35
CA GLU A 69 -9.56 13.61 16.39
C GLU A 69 -10.26 14.93 16.79
N GLY A 70 -11.15 15.45 15.95
CA GLY A 70 -11.85 16.72 16.15
C GLY A 70 -10.98 17.97 16.00
N ASN A 71 -9.70 17.81 15.66
CA ASN A 71 -8.75 18.89 15.42
C ASN A 71 -8.87 19.43 13.99
N TRP A 72 -8.05 20.43 13.67
CA TRP A 72 -8.02 21.09 12.37
C TRP A 72 -6.63 21.03 11.76
N GLY A 73 -6.55 20.76 10.47
CA GLY A 73 -5.31 20.77 9.70
C GLY A 73 -5.45 21.48 8.37
N ILE A 74 -4.37 21.41 7.58
CA ILE A 74 -4.32 21.86 6.20
C ILE A 74 -4.90 20.75 5.31
N ARG A 75 -5.71 21.10 4.32
CA ARG A 75 -6.39 20.13 3.45
C ARG A 75 -5.41 19.24 2.68
N LYS A 76 -4.37 19.82 2.09
CA LYS A 76 -3.35 19.09 1.33
C LYS A 76 -1.97 19.66 1.62
N VAL A 77 -1.11 18.84 2.21
CA VAL A 77 0.28 19.20 2.52
C VAL A 77 1.19 18.83 1.34
N ARG A 78 2.12 19.70 0.97
CA ARG A 78 3.11 19.39 -0.08
C ARG A 78 4.00 18.22 0.35
N GLY A 79 4.28 17.30 -0.57
CA GLY A 79 5.08 16.11 -0.31
C GLY A 79 4.27 14.91 0.19
N SER A 80 3.10 15.11 0.78
CA SER A 80 2.16 14.02 1.06
C SER A 80 1.35 13.68 -0.20
N VAL A 81 1.17 12.40 -0.48
CA VAL A 81 0.21 11.93 -1.49
C VAL A 81 -1.20 12.19 -0.95
N PRO A 82 -2.13 12.76 -1.74
CA PRO A 82 -3.52 12.86 -1.29
C PRO A 82 -4.14 11.46 -1.20
N HIS A 83 -5.06 11.27 -0.27
CA HIS A 83 -5.86 10.06 -0.16
C HIS A 83 -6.71 9.86 -1.42
N ASP A 84 -7.34 10.92 -1.92
CA ASP A 84 -8.21 10.89 -3.09
C ASP A 84 -8.06 12.19 -3.89
N LEU A 85 -8.46 12.15 -5.17
CA LEU A 85 -8.46 13.32 -6.04
C LEU A 85 -9.64 14.26 -5.78
N GLY A 86 -10.47 14.01 -4.77
CA GLY A 86 -11.60 14.84 -4.38
C GLY A 86 -12.96 14.20 -4.62
N THR A 87 -14.00 15.01 -4.47
CA THR A 87 -15.42 14.66 -4.76
C THR A 87 -16.04 15.62 -5.76
N HIS A 88 -16.14 16.90 -5.38
CA HIS A 88 -16.91 17.93 -6.08
C HIS A 88 -16.14 18.63 -7.19
N ASP A 89 -14.88 18.97 -6.92
CA ASP A 89 -13.97 19.61 -7.88
C ASP A 89 -12.65 18.81 -7.92
N PRO A 90 -12.66 17.63 -8.56
CA PRO A 90 -11.51 16.75 -8.56
C PRO A 90 -10.26 17.44 -9.11
N TRP A 91 -9.07 17.00 -8.69
CA TRP A 91 -7.76 17.60 -8.99
C TRP A 91 -7.49 18.97 -8.34
N HIS A 92 -8.52 19.69 -7.89
CA HIS A 92 -8.40 21.03 -7.28
C HIS A 92 -8.78 21.03 -5.80
N GLU A 93 -9.79 20.25 -5.41
CA GLU A 93 -10.18 20.00 -4.03
C GLU A 93 -9.96 18.53 -3.66
N MET A 94 -8.69 18.16 -3.56
CA MET A 94 -8.24 16.82 -3.15
C MET A 94 -8.48 16.57 -1.65
N ASN A 95 -8.30 15.32 -1.22
CA ASN A 95 -8.57 14.87 0.15
C ASN A 95 -10.00 15.20 0.57
N ALA A 96 -10.98 14.69 -0.17
CA ALA A 96 -12.36 14.73 0.28
C ALA A 96 -12.56 13.87 1.54
N TYR A 97 -11.79 12.79 1.69
CA TYR A 97 -11.65 12.09 2.95
C TYR A 97 -11.17 13.04 4.06
N ASN A 98 -11.92 13.10 5.16
CA ASN A 98 -11.62 13.94 6.30
C ASN A 98 -11.86 13.27 7.66
N ILE A 99 -11.90 11.93 7.71
CA ILE A 99 -12.01 11.23 8.99
C ILE A 99 -10.72 11.42 9.79
N HIS A 100 -9.58 11.11 9.16
CA HIS A 100 -8.23 11.29 9.69
C HIS A 100 -7.41 12.29 8.88
N ASP A 101 -6.32 12.77 9.47
CA ASP A 101 -5.29 13.55 8.79
C ASP A 101 -4.42 12.66 7.91
N THR A 102 -4.77 12.56 6.62
CA THR A 102 -4.08 11.67 5.67
C THR A 102 -2.67 12.13 5.32
N SER A 103 -2.28 13.37 5.63
CA SER A 103 -0.87 13.77 5.47
C SER A 103 0.05 13.05 6.44
N LYS A 104 -0.50 12.40 7.49
CA LYS A 104 0.26 11.61 8.45
C LYS A 104 0.23 10.11 8.15
N TRP A 105 -0.47 9.69 7.10
CA TRP A 105 -0.57 8.28 6.78
C TRP A 105 0.75 7.71 6.29
N LYS A 106 1.05 6.50 6.74
CA LYS A 106 2.35 5.84 6.55
C LYS A 106 2.42 4.98 5.29
N ASP A 107 1.30 4.73 4.63
CA ASP A 107 1.22 3.86 3.45
C ASP A 107 1.06 4.62 2.12
N LEU A 108 0.38 5.78 2.09
CA LEU A 108 0.09 6.52 0.85
C LEU A 108 1.35 6.86 0.03
N ASN A 109 2.38 7.43 0.67
CA ASN A 109 3.62 7.78 -0.01
C ASN A 109 4.39 6.55 -0.53
N PRO A 110 4.64 5.50 0.29
CA PRO A 110 5.22 4.25 -0.20
C PRO A 110 4.39 3.62 -1.34
N LYS A 111 3.06 3.58 -1.23
CA LYS A 111 2.17 3.04 -2.29
C LYS A 111 2.28 3.83 -3.58
N PHE A 112 2.42 5.15 -3.52
CA PHE A 112 2.65 5.99 -4.71
C PHE A 112 3.95 5.63 -5.41
N VAL A 113 5.04 5.55 -4.67
CA VAL A 113 6.36 5.21 -5.20
C VAL A 113 6.34 3.81 -5.84
N LEU A 114 5.69 2.86 -5.19
CA LEU A 114 5.54 1.49 -5.67
C LEU A 114 4.72 1.38 -6.95
N GLN A 115 3.55 2.04 -7.01
CA GLN A 115 2.71 2.07 -8.21
C GLN A 115 3.42 2.73 -9.38
N VAL A 116 4.01 3.91 -9.16
CA VAL A 116 4.77 4.62 -10.19
C VAL A 116 5.91 3.76 -10.73
N TYR A 117 6.67 3.09 -9.87
CA TYR A 117 7.75 2.24 -10.30
C TYR A 117 7.24 1.00 -11.08
N ARG A 118 6.19 0.34 -10.59
CA ARG A 118 5.57 -0.80 -11.29
C ARG A 118 5.19 -0.41 -12.71
N ASP A 119 4.52 0.73 -12.87
CA ASP A 119 4.02 1.18 -14.16
C ASP A 119 5.14 1.64 -15.09
N PHE A 120 6.13 2.35 -14.54
CA PHE A 120 7.35 2.73 -15.27
C PHE A 120 8.12 1.50 -15.77
N SER A 121 8.33 0.52 -14.90
CA SER A 121 9.04 -0.73 -15.22
C SER A 121 8.29 -1.56 -16.26
N ALA A 122 6.97 -1.70 -16.12
CA ALA A 122 6.14 -2.49 -17.02
C ALA A 122 6.00 -1.87 -18.42
N THR A 123 5.96 -0.54 -18.51
CA THR A 123 5.76 0.17 -19.79
C THR A 123 7.07 0.58 -20.47
N GLY A 124 8.15 0.73 -19.70
CA GLY A 124 9.42 1.28 -20.18
C GLY A 124 9.33 2.75 -20.61
N ASP A 125 8.27 3.47 -20.23
CA ASP A 125 8.04 4.86 -20.64
C ASP A 125 8.96 5.82 -19.89
N MET A 126 10.12 6.11 -20.49
CA MET A 126 11.09 7.07 -19.97
C MET A 126 10.54 8.49 -19.84
N ALA A 127 9.60 8.91 -20.69
CA ALA A 127 9.01 10.23 -20.59
C ALA A 127 8.11 10.31 -19.36
N PHE A 128 7.27 9.29 -19.14
CA PHE A 128 6.51 9.16 -17.89
C PHE A 128 7.44 9.16 -16.67
N GLY A 129 8.50 8.36 -16.68
CA GLY A 129 9.47 8.30 -15.58
C GLY A 129 10.07 9.67 -15.24
N VAL A 130 10.51 10.43 -16.25
CA VAL A 130 11.02 11.80 -16.08
C VAL A 130 9.96 12.76 -15.55
N ASP A 131 8.73 12.68 -16.06
CA ASP A 131 7.62 13.55 -15.65
C ASP A 131 7.29 13.43 -14.16
N VAL A 132 7.26 12.20 -13.64
CA VAL A 132 6.80 11.92 -12.27
C VAL A 132 7.92 11.90 -11.23
N TRP A 133 9.19 11.77 -11.66
CA TRP A 133 10.34 11.62 -10.76
C TRP A 133 10.46 12.67 -9.65
N PRO A 134 10.26 13.98 -9.91
CA PRO A 134 10.32 14.98 -8.83
C PRO A 134 9.31 14.71 -7.70
N SER A 135 8.16 14.12 -8.04
CA SER A 135 7.10 13.78 -7.09
C SER A 135 7.44 12.52 -6.31
N VAL A 136 8.04 11.51 -6.96
CA VAL A 136 8.55 10.30 -6.29
C VAL A 136 9.58 10.68 -5.24
N ARG A 137 10.52 11.56 -5.58
CA ARG A 137 11.51 12.08 -4.63
C ARG A 137 10.87 12.82 -3.48
N ALA A 138 10.00 13.79 -3.77
CA ALA A 138 9.30 14.55 -2.74
C ALA A 138 8.50 13.64 -1.78
N ALA A 139 7.86 12.59 -2.30
CA ALA A 139 7.12 11.63 -1.49
C ALA A 139 8.03 10.81 -0.56
N MET A 140 9.20 10.36 -1.05
CA MET A 140 10.18 9.63 -0.24
C MET A 140 10.83 10.52 0.82
N GLU A 141 11.28 11.71 0.45
CA GLU A 141 11.88 12.71 1.36
C GLU A 141 10.87 13.14 2.44
N TYR A 142 9.58 13.25 2.10
CA TYR A 142 8.51 13.54 3.05
C TYR A 142 8.37 12.44 4.13
N MET A 143 8.63 11.18 3.79
CA MET A 143 8.49 10.07 4.74
C MET A 143 9.59 10.04 5.80
N GLU A 144 10.76 10.67 5.55
CA GLU A 144 11.87 10.72 6.51
C GLU A 144 11.48 11.30 7.87
N GLN A 145 10.50 12.21 7.91
CA GLN A 145 10.03 12.81 9.15
C GLN A 145 9.38 11.81 10.13
N PHE A 146 9.03 10.62 9.63
CA PHE A 146 8.40 9.56 10.42
C PHE A 146 9.39 8.51 10.91
N ASP A 147 10.68 8.63 10.60
CA ASP A 147 11.76 7.87 11.25
C ASP A 147 12.25 8.69 12.46
N ARG A 148 11.85 8.28 13.66
CA ARG A 148 12.11 9.03 14.91
C ARG A 148 13.28 8.49 15.70
N ASP A 149 13.67 7.24 15.47
CA ASP A 149 14.80 6.60 16.15
C ASP A 149 16.05 6.44 15.26
N GLU A 150 15.98 6.95 14.03
CA GLU A 150 17.04 7.00 13.02
C GLU A 150 17.53 5.61 12.59
N ASP A 151 16.72 4.56 12.75
CA ASP A 151 17.05 3.21 12.31
C ASP A 151 16.75 2.95 10.82
N GLY A 152 16.13 3.92 10.15
CA GLY A 152 15.75 3.87 8.75
C GLY A 152 14.32 3.41 8.50
N LEU A 153 13.52 3.13 9.53
CA LEU A 153 12.11 2.75 9.43
C LEU A 153 11.18 3.90 9.78
N ILE A 154 9.96 3.84 9.26
CA ILE A 154 8.89 4.78 9.58
C ILE A 154 8.03 4.22 10.72
N GLU A 155 7.67 5.04 11.71
CA GLU A 155 6.81 4.63 12.81
C GLU A 155 5.36 5.10 12.68
N ASN A 156 4.41 4.17 12.80
CA ASN A 156 3.00 4.45 13.02
C ASN A 156 2.76 5.07 14.42
N ASP A 157 1.75 5.94 14.48
CA ASP A 157 1.58 6.93 15.55
C ASP A 157 0.63 6.52 16.70
N GLY A 158 0.12 5.28 16.71
CA GLY A 158 -0.88 4.86 17.69
C GLY A 158 -2.28 5.41 17.39
N PHE A 159 -2.54 5.78 16.14
CA PHE A 159 -3.88 5.97 15.58
C PHE A 159 -3.95 5.30 14.19
N PRO A 160 -5.14 5.15 13.58
CA PRO A 160 -5.25 4.61 12.22
C PRO A 160 -4.66 5.59 11.19
N ASP A 161 -3.38 5.41 10.88
CA ASP A 161 -2.60 6.25 9.99
C ASP A 161 -2.20 5.49 8.71
N GLN A 162 -3.13 4.71 8.17
CA GLN A 162 -2.99 3.92 6.93
C GLN A 162 -4.37 3.39 6.49
N THR A 163 -4.45 2.72 5.34
CA THR A 163 -5.71 2.23 4.69
C THR A 163 -6.70 1.48 5.60
N TYR A 164 -6.21 0.71 6.58
CA TYR A 164 -7.02 0.16 7.68
C TYR A 164 -7.31 1.27 8.69
N ASP A 165 -8.13 2.24 8.27
CA ASP A 165 -8.39 3.52 8.92
C ASP A 165 -9.23 3.45 10.22
N ALA A 166 -9.52 2.24 10.71
CA ALA A 166 -10.07 1.98 12.03
C ALA A 166 -9.19 1.02 12.86
N TRP A 167 -8.11 0.49 12.29
CA TRP A 167 -7.20 -0.45 12.96
C TRP A 167 -5.90 0.24 13.38
N THR A 168 -5.78 0.50 14.68
CA THR A 168 -4.64 1.20 15.25
C THR A 168 -3.34 0.39 15.16
N VAL A 169 -2.25 1.08 14.87
CA VAL A 169 -0.89 0.54 14.74
C VAL A 169 0.07 1.37 15.60
N HIS A 170 1.04 0.72 16.27
CA HIS A 170 2.03 1.41 17.11
C HIS A 170 3.48 1.07 16.72
N GLY A 171 4.30 2.09 16.49
CA GLY A 171 5.71 1.91 16.13
C GLY A 171 5.85 1.33 14.72
N VAL A 172 6.80 0.43 14.50
CA VAL A 172 7.00 -0.18 13.18
C VAL A 172 5.94 -1.26 12.98
N SER A 173 5.26 -1.25 11.83
CA SER A 173 4.34 -2.31 11.42
C SER A 173 4.85 -3.16 10.28
N ALA A 174 4.39 -4.42 10.22
CA ALA A 174 4.74 -5.30 9.11
C ALA A 174 4.25 -4.72 7.77
N TYR A 175 3.03 -4.18 7.75
CA TYR A 175 2.43 -3.59 6.58
C TYR A 175 3.14 -2.31 6.11
N CYS A 176 3.16 -1.23 6.91
CA CYS A 176 3.76 0.04 6.48
C CYS A 176 5.29 -0.06 6.35
N GLY A 177 5.94 -0.78 7.26
CA GLY A 177 7.39 -1.01 7.19
C GLY A 177 7.78 -1.85 5.96
N GLY A 178 7.00 -2.88 5.62
CA GLY A 178 7.21 -3.66 4.41
C GLY A 178 7.05 -2.85 3.14
N LEU A 179 6.00 -2.01 3.07
CA LEU A 179 5.79 -1.07 1.97
C LEU A 179 6.94 -0.07 1.84
N TRP A 180 7.44 0.46 2.96
CA TRP A 180 8.58 1.37 3.00
C TRP A 180 9.87 0.73 2.45
N LEU A 181 10.18 -0.50 2.90
CA LEU A 181 11.33 -1.25 2.38
C LEU A 181 11.23 -1.48 0.87
N ALA A 182 10.04 -1.83 0.37
CA ALA A 182 9.80 -1.98 -1.07
C ALA A 182 9.95 -0.65 -1.82
N ALA A 183 9.40 0.44 -1.28
CA ALA A 183 9.47 1.77 -1.89
C ALA A 183 10.91 2.27 -1.98
N LEU A 184 11.76 2.00 -0.98
CA LEU A 184 13.19 2.30 -1.04
C LEU A 184 13.89 1.56 -2.20
N GLN A 185 13.60 0.27 -2.41
CA GLN A 185 14.16 -0.48 -3.55
C GLN A 185 13.65 0.04 -4.90
N ALA A 186 12.36 0.32 -4.99
CA ALA A 186 11.71 0.86 -6.17
C ALA A 186 12.30 2.22 -6.56
N ALA A 187 12.36 3.15 -5.60
CA ALA A 187 12.92 4.48 -5.79
C ALA A 187 14.42 4.43 -6.16
N ALA A 188 15.22 3.57 -5.51
CA ALA A 188 16.62 3.38 -5.88
C ALA A 188 16.77 2.88 -7.33
N SER A 189 15.96 1.91 -7.73
CA SER A 189 15.98 1.33 -9.07
C SER A 189 15.52 2.31 -10.15
N MET A 190 14.52 3.13 -9.84
CA MET A 190 14.05 4.21 -10.73
C MET A 190 15.09 5.32 -10.86
N ALA A 191 15.66 5.77 -9.74
CA ALA A 191 16.68 6.81 -9.68
C ALA A 191 17.89 6.48 -10.56
N LEU A 192 18.38 5.22 -10.50
CA LEU A 192 19.50 4.77 -11.32
C LEU A 192 19.19 4.85 -12.82
N GLN A 193 17.98 4.47 -13.23
CA GLN A 193 17.56 4.51 -14.64
C GLN A 193 17.40 5.95 -15.14
N LEU A 194 16.97 6.87 -14.26
CA LEU A 194 16.80 8.29 -14.57
C LEU A 194 18.07 9.13 -14.38
N GLY A 195 19.14 8.54 -13.85
CA GLY A 195 20.45 9.17 -13.68
C GLY A 195 20.64 9.93 -12.36
N ASP A 196 19.70 9.86 -11.42
CA ASP A 196 19.79 10.48 -10.09
C ASP A 196 20.55 9.57 -9.10
N ARG A 197 21.87 9.47 -9.29
CA ARG A 197 22.72 8.51 -8.57
C ARG A 197 22.81 8.79 -7.07
N ASP A 198 22.79 10.07 -6.67
CA ASP A 198 22.88 10.44 -5.25
C ASP A 198 21.62 10.00 -4.51
N PHE A 199 20.44 10.21 -5.12
CA PHE A 199 19.19 9.74 -4.54
C PHE A 199 19.11 8.21 -4.50
N ALA A 200 19.61 7.53 -5.53
CA ALA A 200 19.70 6.07 -5.53
C ALA A 200 20.53 5.53 -4.36
N GLU A 201 21.68 6.14 -4.09
CA GLU A 201 22.55 5.74 -2.98
C GLU A 201 21.91 6.06 -1.62
N TRP A 202 21.22 7.20 -1.49
CA TRP A 202 20.44 7.50 -0.30
C TRP A 202 19.39 6.42 -0.01
N CYS A 203 18.53 6.08 -0.98
CA CYS A 203 17.52 5.02 -0.84
C CYS A 203 18.15 3.67 -0.46
N LYS A 204 19.23 3.30 -1.13
CA LYS A 204 19.94 2.05 -0.88
C LYS A 204 20.54 2.01 0.52
N SER A 205 21.17 3.10 0.97
CA SER A 205 21.78 3.20 2.29
C SER A 205 20.71 3.11 3.40
N THR A 206 19.56 3.78 3.24
CA THR A 206 18.42 3.65 4.14
C THR A 206 17.86 2.23 4.16
N PHE A 207 17.67 1.58 2.99
CA PHE A 207 17.22 0.19 2.93
C PHE A 207 18.14 -0.78 3.69
N LEU A 208 19.46 -0.61 3.57
CA LEU A 208 20.45 -1.47 4.23
C LEU A 208 20.45 -1.33 5.76
N ARG A 209 20.02 -0.18 6.30
CA ARG A 209 19.80 0.02 7.74
C ARG A 209 18.42 -0.48 8.18
N ALA A 210 17.39 -0.12 7.43
CA ALA A 210 16.00 -0.37 7.75
C ALA A 210 15.64 -1.87 7.75
N LYS A 211 16.11 -2.63 6.76
CA LYS A 211 15.77 -4.06 6.63
C LYS A 211 16.16 -4.90 7.86
N PRO A 212 17.42 -4.87 8.36
CA PRO A 212 17.76 -5.64 9.56
C PRO A 212 17.02 -5.14 10.80
N ALA A 213 16.74 -3.85 10.92
CA ALA A 213 15.93 -3.31 12.01
C ALA A 213 14.48 -3.84 11.97
N PHE A 214 13.88 -3.91 10.78
CA PHE A 214 12.53 -4.43 10.57
C PHE A 214 12.43 -5.88 11.01
N GLU A 215 13.37 -6.72 10.55
CA GLU A 215 13.41 -8.12 10.94
C GLU A 215 13.64 -8.28 12.44
N ALA A 216 14.54 -7.50 13.04
CA ALA A 216 14.79 -7.55 14.48
C ALA A 216 13.57 -7.15 15.32
N LYS A 217 12.80 -6.14 14.88
CA LYS A 217 11.61 -5.64 15.57
C LYS A 217 10.40 -6.58 15.40
N LEU A 218 10.23 -7.23 14.25
CA LEU A 218 8.95 -7.88 13.90
C LEU A 218 9.01 -9.39 13.67
N TRP A 219 10.13 -9.96 13.24
CA TRP A 219 10.21 -11.40 12.96
C TRP A 219 10.16 -12.21 14.27
N ASN A 220 9.12 -13.02 14.44
CA ASN A 220 8.91 -13.80 15.67
C ASN A 220 9.37 -15.27 15.57
N GLY A 221 10.03 -15.64 14.48
CA GLY A 221 10.43 -17.03 14.19
C GLY A 221 9.45 -17.80 13.31
N SER A 222 8.25 -17.27 13.03
CA SER A 222 7.28 -17.91 12.14
C SER A 222 6.56 -16.96 11.20
N TYR A 223 6.30 -15.72 11.61
CA TYR A 223 5.69 -14.68 10.78
C TYR A 223 6.16 -13.31 11.32
N PHE A 224 5.74 -12.21 10.69
CA PHE A 224 6.00 -10.87 11.19
C PHE A 224 4.87 -10.43 12.11
N ASN A 225 5.20 -9.98 13.32
CA ASN A 225 4.23 -9.38 14.22
C ASN A 225 3.52 -8.19 13.53
N TYR A 226 2.24 -7.98 13.83
CA TYR A 226 1.45 -6.88 13.29
C TYR A 226 2.16 -5.53 13.44
N ASP A 227 2.63 -5.25 14.66
CA ASP A 227 3.44 -4.07 14.96
C ASP A 227 4.46 -4.35 16.07
N SER A 228 5.37 -3.39 16.30
CA SER A 228 6.38 -3.43 17.35
C SER A 228 5.85 -2.94 18.70
N GLY A 229 4.55 -2.73 18.81
CA GLY A 229 3.88 -2.29 20.04
C GLY A 229 3.77 -3.39 21.09
N SER A 230 3.05 -3.06 22.17
CA SER A 230 2.76 -3.97 23.28
C SER A 230 1.25 -4.23 23.47
N SER A 231 0.44 -3.80 22.50
CA SER A 231 -1.01 -3.96 22.51
C SER A 231 -1.41 -5.43 22.30
N SER A 232 -2.65 -5.76 22.64
CA SER A 232 -3.16 -7.15 22.52
C SER A 232 -3.14 -7.68 21.09
N ASN A 233 -3.23 -6.81 20.09
CA ASN A 233 -3.16 -7.13 18.66
C ASN A 233 -1.75 -7.03 18.07
N SER A 234 -0.72 -6.60 18.82
CA SER A 234 0.65 -6.45 18.28
C SER A 234 1.23 -7.77 17.73
N LYS A 235 0.71 -8.91 18.18
CA LYS A 235 1.09 -10.25 17.68
C LYS A 235 0.02 -10.87 16.77
N SER A 236 -0.95 -10.11 16.30
CA SER A 236 -1.94 -10.61 15.35
C SER A 236 -1.26 -10.94 14.03
N ILE A 237 -1.72 -12.02 13.40
CA ILE A 237 -1.35 -12.43 12.05
C ILE A 237 -2.22 -11.58 11.13
N GLN A 238 -1.62 -10.56 10.53
CA GLN A 238 -2.29 -9.73 9.53
C GLN A 238 -2.19 -10.41 8.17
N ALA A 239 -3.30 -10.49 7.43
CA ALA A 239 -3.31 -11.06 6.09
C ALA A 239 -2.35 -10.32 5.15
N ASP A 240 -2.30 -8.99 5.25
CA ASP A 240 -1.52 -8.12 4.36
C ASP A 240 -0.09 -7.81 4.86
N GLN A 241 0.43 -8.56 5.84
CA GLN A 241 1.75 -8.29 6.45
C GLN A 241 2.92 -8.37 5.46
N LEU A 242 2.70 -8.91 4.24
CA LEU A 242 3.68 -9.01 3.16
C LEU A 242 3.33 -8.13 1.94
N ALA A 243 2.50 -7.08 2.08
CA ALA A 243 2.12 -6.19 0.97
C ALA A 243 3.32 -5.62 0.19
N GLY A 244 4.40 -5.24 0.89
CA GLY A 244 5.64 -4.78 0.24
C GLY A 244 6.32 -5.87 -0.58
N GLN A 245 6.38 -7.10 -0.07
CA GLN A 245 6.96 -8.25 -0.77
C GLN A 245 6.12 -8.67 -1.99
N TRP A 246 4.80 -8.59 -1.88
CA TRP A 246 3.89 -8.77 -3.01
C TRP A 246 4.23 -7.79 -4.15
N TYR A 247 4.44 -6.52 -3.81
CA TYR A 247 4.73 -5.50 -4.81
C TYR A 247 6.12 -5.64 -5.41
N THR A 248 7.13 -6.10 -4.66
CA THR A 248 8.45 -6.35 -5.24
C THR A 248 8.39 -7.49 -6.26
N PHE A 249 7.68 -8.59 -5.95
CA PHE A 249 7.42 -9.66 -6.92
C PHE A 249 6.74 -9.13 -8.18
N SER A 250 5.68 -8.35 -7.99
CA SER A 250 4.85 -7.84 -9.08
C SER A 250 5.53 -6.78 -9.95
N SER A 251 6.65 -6.20 -9.49
CA SER A 251 7.38 -5.12 -10.18
C SER A 251 8.74 -5.56 -10.72
N GLY A 252 9.09 -6.85 -10.61
CA GLY A 252 10.38 -7.38 -11.03
C GLY A 252 11.56 -6.94 -10.13
N LEU A 253 11.28 -6.51 -8.91
CA LEU A 253 12.30 -6.15 -7.92
C LEU A 253 12.80 -7.39 -7.17
N PRO A 254 14.01 -7.34 -6.59
CA PRO A 254 14.48 -8.38 -5.69
C PRO A 254 13.53 -8.59 -4.50
N SER A 255 13.47 -9.83 -4.00
CA SER A 255 12.69 -10.11 -2.79
C SER A 255 13.21 -9.33 -1.58
N LEU A 256 12.29 -8.86 -0.74
CA LEU A 256 12.61 -8.17 0.50
C LEU A 256 13.17 -9.14 1.52
N PHE A 257 12.60 -10.33 1.64
CA PHE A 257 12.96 -11.33 2.64
C PHE A 257 13.50 -12.59 2.00
N ASP A 258 14.15 -13.45 2.79
CA ASP A 258 14.53 -14.78 2.33
C ASP A 258 13.29 -15.67 2.12
N GLU A 259 13.42 -16.63 1.21
CA GLU A 259 12.35 -17.57 0.81
C GLU A 259 11.73 -18.30 2.01
N GLY A 260 12.54 -18.62 3.03
CA GLY A 260 12.09 -19.29 4.25
C GLY A 260 11.11 -18.43 5.05
N LYS A 261 11.44 -17.15 5.28
CA LYS A 261 10.53 -16.21 5.96
C LYS A 261 9.27 -15.94 5.15
N ILE A 262 9.38 -15.79 3.83
CA ILE A 262 8.22 -15.57 2.93
C ILE A 262 7.26 -16.75 3.02
N THR A 263 7.75 -17.96 2.76
CA THR A 263 6.94 -19.19 2.77
C THR A 263 6.33 -19.45 4.14
N SER A 264 7.12 -19.31 5.22
CA SER A 264 6.63 -19.51 6.60
C SER A 264 5.50 -18.53 6.96
N THR A 265 5.62 -17.27 6.55
CA THR A 265 4.61 -16.23 6.79
C THR A 265 3.34 -16.50 5.98
N LEU A 266 3.46 -16.79 4.68
CA LEU A 266 2.32 -17.10 3.81
C LEU A 266 1.59 -18.37 4.26
N GLN A 267 2.33 -19.41 4.64
CA GLN A 267 1.74 -20.61 5.24
C GLN A 267 0.99 -20.28 6.52
N LYS A 268 1.52 -19.40 7.37
CA LYS A 268 0.81 -18.96 8.58
C LYS A 268 -0.51 -18.27 8.24
N ILE A 269 -0.50 -17.34 7.27
CA ILE A 269 -1.70 -16.64 6.81
C ILE A 269 -2.72 -17.64 6.26
N TYR A 270 -2.29 -18.59 5.44
CA TYR A 270 -3.16 -19.64 4.90
C TYR A 270 -3.78 -20.49 6.02
N ASP A 271 -2.95 -21.05 6.90
CA ASP A 271 -3.40 -21.95 7.97
C ASP A 271 -4.32 -21.27 8.99
N PHE A 272 -4.20 -19.95 9.17
CA PHE A 272 -4.95 -19.18 10.16
C PHE A 272 -6.03 -18.33 9.50
N ASN A 273 -5.64 -17.26 8.82
CA ASN A 273 -6.54 -16.25 8.28
C ASN A 273 -7.49 -16.79 7.20
N VAL A 274 -7.10 -17.86 6.49
CA VAL A 274 -7.92 -18.49 5.45
C VAL A 274 -8.62 -19.74 6.01
N MET A 275 -7.86 -20.77 6.37
CA MET A 275 -8.43 -22.09 6.63
C MET A 275 -9.28 -22.17 7.91
N ARG A 276 -9.01 -21.33 8.92
CA ARG A 276 -9.86 -21.27 10.14
C ARG A 276 -11.14 -20.47 9.94
N VAL A 277 -11.28 -19.80 8.80
CA VAL A 277 -12.47 -19.02 8.45
C VAL A 277 -13.31 -19.83 7.47
N LYS A 278 -14.31 -20.56 8.00
CA LYS A 278 -15.22 -21.41 7.21
C LYS A 278 -14.51 -22.40 6.27
N GLY A 279 -13.33 -22.89 6.66
CA GLY A 279 -12.56 -23.83 5.83
C GLY A 279 -12.02 -23.21 4.53
N GLY A 280 -11.68 -21.91 4.55
CA GLY A 280 -11.15 -21.19 3.39
C GLY A 280 -12.20 -20.76 2.37
N LYS A 281 -13.50 -20.92 2.67
CA LYS A 281 -14.60 -20.61 1.73
C LYS A 281 -15.04 -19.15 1.69
N MET A 282 -14.31 -18.24 2.35
CA MET A 282 -14.68 -16.82 2.41
C MET A 282 -13.55 -15.85 2.08
N GLY A 283 -12.31 -16.34 1.84
CA GLY A 283 -11.12 -15.50 1.71
C GLY A 283 -10.32 -15.39 3.01
N ALA A 284 -9.44 -14.39 3.09
CA ALA A 284 -8.56 -14.19 4.24
C ALA A 284 -9.12 -13.11 5.18
N VAL A 285 -9.41 -13.45 6.45
CA VAL A 285 -9.75 -12.43 7.46
C VAL A 285 -8.54 -11.56 7.76
N ASN A 286 -8.73 -10.25 7.89
CA ASN A 286 -7.64 -9.29 8.03
C ASN A 286 -6.74 -9.58 9.23
N GLY A 287 -7.31 -9.87 10.40
CA GLY A 287 -6.56 -10.14 11.64
C GLY A 287 -6.97 -11.44 12.32
N MET A 288 -5.96 -12.25 12.69
CA MET A 288 -6.16 -13.43 13.52
C MET A 288 -5.10 -13.50 14.63
N HIS A 289 -5.52 -13.76 15.86
CA HIS A 289 -4.58 -13.98 16.95
C HIS A 289 -3.85 -15.33 16.80
N PRO A 290 -2.66 -15.50 17.41
CA PRO A 290 -1.87 -16.74 17.31
C PRO A 290 -2.55 -17.97 17.94
N ASN A 291 -3.58 -17.75 18.77
CA ASN A 291 -4.43 -18.81 19.31
C ASN A 291 -5.53 -19.28 18.33
N GLY A 292 -5.64 -18.66 17.15
CA GLY A 292 -6.60 -18.98 16.10
C GLY A 292 -7.97 -18.31 16.23
N LYS A 293 -8.15 -17.39 17.18
CA LYS A 293 -9.36 -16.55 17.24
C LYS A 293 -9.18 -15.33 16.34
N VAL A 294 -10.26 -14.95 15.66
CA VAL A 294 -10.30 -13.68 14.90
C VAL A 294 -9.96 -12.53 15.84
N ASP A 295 -9.17 -11.58 15.34
CA ASP A 295 -8.87 -10.35 16.06
C ASP A 295 -10.13 -9.46 16.08
N GLU A 296 -10.63 -9.16 17.27
CA GLU A 296 -11.84 -8.35 17.47
C GLU A 296 -11.53 -6.94 18.00
N THR A 297 -10.28 -6.47 17.86
CA THR A 297 -9.87 -5.14 18.35
C THR A 297 -10.53 -3.99 17.59
N CYS A 298 -10.90 -4.18 16.32
CA CYS A 298 -11.72 -3.23 15.57
C CYS A 298 -12.66 -3.96 14.59
N MET A 299 -13.45 -3.22 13.83
CA MET A 299 -14.30 -3.83 12.78
C MET A 299 -13.47 -4.39 11.64
N GLN A 300 -12.47 -3.65 11.16
CA GLN A 300 -11.64 -4.02 10.02
C GLN A 300 -10.80 -5.27 10.28
N SER A 301 -10.33 -5.49 11.51
CA SER A 301 -9.58 -6.70 11.87
C SER A 301 -10.40 -7.98 11.68
N ARG A 302 -11.74 -7.87 11.73
CA ARG A 302 -12.70 -8.98 11.59
C ARG A 302 -13.20 -9.16 10.16
N GLU A 303 -12.93 -8.20 9.29
CA GLU A 303 -13.41 -8.19 7.92
C GLU A 303 -12.54 -9.04 7.02
N ILE A 304 -13.11 -9.42 5.87
CA ILE A 304 -12.39 -9.97 4.75
C ILE A 304 -12.43 -8.92 3.65
N TRP A 305 -11.26 -8.39 3.30
CA TRP A 305 -11.15 -7.46 2.19
C TRP A 305 -10.81 -8.25 0.93
N THR A 306 -11.67 -8.13 -0.09
CA THR A 306 -11.56 -8.89 -1.34
C THR A 306 -10.26 -8.60 -2.08
N GLY A 307 -9.91 -7.31 -2.22
CA GLY A 307 -8.66 -6.87 -2.85
C GLY A 307 -7.42 -7.38 -2.13
N VAL A 308 -7.40 -7.32 -0.80
CA VAL A 308 -6.31 -7.87 0.03
C VAL A 308 -6.21 -9.39 -0.15
N THR A 309 -7.34 -10.10 -0.14
CA THR A 309 -7.34 -11.56 -0.32
C THR A 309 -6.76 -11.96 -1.68
N TYR A 310 -7.10 -11.24 -2.75
CA TYR A 310 -6.52 -11.50 -4.07
C TYR A 310 -5.02 -11.15 -4.13
N ALA A 311 -4.58 -10.08 -3.47
CA ALA A 311 -3.16 -9.74 -3.35
C ALA A 311 -2.37 -10.82 -2.59
N VAL A 312 -2.92 -11.32 -1.47
CA VAL A 312 -2.33 -12.43 -0.71
C VAL A 312 -2.25 -13.70 -1.55
N ALA A 313 -3.32 -14.04 -2.27
CA ALA A 313 -3.34 -15.19 -3.18
C ALA A 313 -2.28 -15.07 -4.30
N ALA A 314 -2.14 -13.88 -4.91
CA ALA A 314 -1.10 -13.63 -5.90
C ALA A 314 0.31 -13.79 -5.29
N THR A 315 0.50 -13.33 -4.05
CA THR A 315 1.78 -13.48 -3.33
C THR A 315 2.12 -14.95 -3.05
N MET A 316 1.13 -15.75 -2.68
CA MET A 316 1.28 -17.21 -2.54
C MET A 316 1.73 -17.85 -3.85
N ILE A 317 1.08 -17.50 -4.97
CA ILE A 317 1.44 -18.02 -6.30
C ILE A 317 2.86 -17.63 -6.68
N PHE A 318 3.27 -16.37 -6.47
CA PHE A 318 4.65 -15.94 -6.70
C PHE A 318 5.69 -16.69 -5.85
N ALA A 319 5.30 -17.11 -4.64
CA ALA A 319 6.14 -17.91 -3.75
C ALA A 319 6.09 -19.42 -4.04
N GLY A 320 5.41 -19.87 -5.11
CA GLY A 320 5.28 -21.27 -5.48
C GLY A 320 4.22 -22.06 -4.69
N MET A 321 3.38 -21.37 -3.91
CA MET A 321 2.26 -21.92 -3.14
C MET A 321 0.96 -21.85 -3.95
N GLU A 322 0.96 -22.47 -5.15
CA GLU A 322 -0.14 -22.32 -6.11
C GLU A 322 -1.48 -22.83 -5.56
N GLU A 323 -1.49 -23.98 -4.89
CA GLU A 323 -2.72 -24.58 -4.34
C GLU A 323 -3.33 -23.68 -3.25
N GLU A 324 -2.52 -23.20 -2.32
CA GLU A 324 -2.93 -22.28 -1.26
C GLU A 324 -3.41 -20.94 -1.82
N GLY A 325 -2.72 -20.43 -2.85
CA GLY A 325 -3.08 -19.20 -3.54
C GLY A 325 -4.45 -19.30 -4.21
N PHE A 326 -4.67 -20.32 -5.04
CA PHE A 326 -5.97 -20.53 -5.68
C PHE A 326 -7.08 -20.81 -4.67
N LYS A 327 -6.80 -21.56 -3.61
CA LYS A 327 -7.79 -21.82 -2.55
C LYS A 327 -8.21 -20.55 -1.85
N THR A 328 -7.25 -19.67 -1.55
CA THR A 328 -7.50 -18.37 -0.91
C THR A 328 -8.36 -17.47 -1.80
N ALA A 329 -8.06 -17.39 -3.09
CA ALA A 329 -8.83 -16.61 -4.07
C ALA A 329 -10.24 -17.19 -4.32
N GLU A 330 -10.36 -18.53 -4.41
CA GLU A 330 -11.63 -19.24 -4.57
C GLU A 330 -12.62 -18.91 -3.43
N GLY A 331 -12.11 -18.65 -2.22
CA GLY A 331 -12.94 -18.25 -1.09
C GLY A 331 -13.77 -16.98 -1.35
N ILE A 332 -13.21 -15.99 -2.04
CA ILE A 332 -13.95 -14.77 -2.41
C ILE A 332 -15.06 -15.09 -3.43
N PHE A 333 -14.74 -15.89 -4.45
CA PHE A 333 -15.73 -16.33 -5.43
C PHE A 333 -16.86 -17.13 -4.77
N THR A 334 -16.51 -18.07 -3.90
CA THR A 334 -17.48 -18.93 -3.21
C THR A 334 -18.44 -18.10 -2.36
N ALA A 335 -17.91 -17.19 -1.55
CA ALA A 335 -18.73 -16.37 -0.66
C ALA A 335 -19.57 -15.32 -1.40
N GLY A 336 -19.06 -14.74 -2.50
CA GLY A 336 -19.68 -13.58 -3.14
C GLY A 336 -20.40 -13.85 -4.46
N TRP A 337 -20.25 -15.03 -5.06
CA TRP A 337 -20.77 -15.31 -6.41
C TRP A 337 -21.29 -16.74 -6.64
N SER A 338 -21.08 -17.67 -5.70
CA SER A 338 -21.56 -19.05 -5.86
C SER A 338 -23.02 -19.21 -5.42
N GLU A 339 -23.67 -20.29 -5.87
CA GLU A 339 -25.05 -20.61 -5.46
C GLU A 339 -25.20 -20.81 -3.93
N GLU A 340 -24.12 -21.16 -3.23
CA GLU A 340 -24.07 -21.35 -1.77
C GLU A 340 -23.56 -20.09 -1.03
N GLY A 341 -23.32 -18.99 -1.76
CA GLY A 341 -22.75 -17.75 -1.26
C GLY A 341 -23.74 -16.83 -0.52
N TYR A 342 -23.26 -15.65 -0.17
CA TYR A 342 -23.99 -14.61 0.57
C TYR A 342 -24.46 -13.43 -0.31
N GLY A 343 -24.09 -13.40 -1.59
CA GLY A 343 -24.36 -12.31 -2.53
C GLY A 343 -24.49 -12.80 -3.95
#